data_AF-A0A847I5H5-F1
#
_entry.id   AF-A0A847I5H5-F1
#
_cell.length_a   1.000
_cell.length_b   1.000
_cell.length_c   1.000
_cell.angle_alpha   90.00
_cell.angle_beta   90.00
_cell.angle_gamma   90.00
#
_symmetry.space_group_name_H-M   'P 1'
#
loop_
_entity.id
_entity.type
_entity.pdbx_description
1 polymer ?
#
loop_
_entity_poly.entity_id
_entity_poly.type
_entity_poly.pdbx_seq_one_letter_code
_entity_poly.pdbx_strand_id
1 'polypeptide(L)'
;MKASEGLFTLYRFDPNDKKRDPEKLLAKIPQNLLGEDLLLAMSISRGRMAGFMWGDALVRWEIAGKQLRLVTPELRYVRKPGQPVSEAVERTYNDSFMAAVPIVGMTQQGDPIIDLEPLLKSDLAGVTSVASGRIQPELSTWRTVKTFPDNVLIDVDMAVGGKRGGQQVGITYGFRRLPKLGAYSPRRADPRVGYFLTAKMDWSKKYNERENFDRYIHRWKLEK
;
A
#
# COMPACT_ATOMS: atom_id res chain seq x y z
N MET A 1 20.84 16.73 -1.06
CA MET A 1 20.10 15.72 -0.26
C MET A 1 20.98 14.48 -0.14
N LYS A 2 20.91 13.78 1.00
CA LYS A 2 21.54 12.47 1.19
C LYS A 2 20.62 11.39 0.63
N ALA A 3 21.20 10.46 -0.13
CA ALA A 3 20.50 9.30 -0.65
C ALA A 3 20.60 8.12 0.33
N SER A 4 19.51 7.37 0.45
CA SER A 4 19.46 6.07 1.13
C SER A 4 18.88 5.05 0.15
N GLU A 5 19.67 4.05 -0.21
CA GLU A 5 19.29 3.02 -1.18
C GLU A 5 18.60 1.82 -0.52
N GLY A 6 17.64 1.23 -1.23
CA GLY A 6 16.86 0.06 -0.81
C GLY A 6 15.75 -0.20 -1.82
N LEU A 7 14.58 -0.66 -1.37
CA LEU A 7 13.42 -0.91 -2.22
C LEU A 7 13.06 0.33 -3.03
N PHE A 8 13.00 1.47 -2.35
CA PHE A 8 12.99 2.80 -2.98
C PHE A 8 14.30 3.50 -2.63
N THR A 9 14.81 4.33 -3.54
CA THR A 9 15.88 5.27 -3.18
C THR A 9 15.24 6.52 -2.58
N LEU A 10 15.52 6.79 -1.31
CA LEU A 10 14.99 7.96 -0.61
C LEU A 10 16.02 9.08 -0.56
N TYR A 11 15.58 10.31 -0.77
CA TYR A 11 16.39 11.50 -0.67
C TYR A 11 15.82 12.44 0.37
N ARG A 12 16.66 12.85 1.33
CA ARG A 12 16.30 13.83 2.36
C ARG A 12 17.46 14.76 2.67
N PHE A 13 17.18 15.94 3.21
CA PHE A 13 18.23 16.81 3.74
C PHE A 13 18.72 16.32 5.10
N ASP A 14 19.87 16.82 5.54
CA ASP A 14 20.34 16.59 6.91
C ASP A 14 19.41 17.33 7.88
N PRO A 15 18.82 16.66 8.89
CA PRO A 15 18.00 17.31 9.89
C PRO A 15 18.67 18.48 10.63
N ASN A 16 20.01 18.53 10.66
CA ASN A 16 20.76 19.60 11.30
C ASN A 16 21.02 20.81 10.38
N ASP A 17 20.73 20.71 9.08
CA ASP A 17 20.90 21.81 8.13
C ASP A 17 19.72 22.80 8.20
N LYS A 18 19.90 23.90 8.93
CA LYS A 18 18.88 24.95 9.12
C LYS A 18 18.50 25.72 7.85
N LYS A 19 19.25 25.59 6.74
CA LYS A 19 18.97 26.29 5.48
C LYS A 19 18.05 25.50 4.56
N ARG A 20 17.79 24.24 4.88
CA ARG A 20 17.00 23.32 4.08
C ARG A 20 15.83 22.82 4.90
N ASP A 21 14.79 22.38 4.21
CA ASP A 21 13.63 21.81 4.86
C ASP A 21 13.88 20.31 5.15
N PRO A 22 14.04 19.90 6.42
CA PRO A 22 14.24 18.49 6.76
C PRO A 22 12.99 17.63 6.49
N GLU A 23 11.83 18.25 6.33
CA GLU A 23 10.58 17.57 6.01
C GLU A 23 10.43 17.24 4.52
N LYS A 24 11.37 17.69 3.67
CA LYS A 24 11.38 17.29 2.26
C LYS A 24 11.92 15.87 2.10
N LEU A 25 11.02 14.94 1.76
CA LEU A 25 11.35 13.53 1.53
C LEU A 25 10.93 13.09 0.12
N LEU A 26 11.91 12.95 -0.77
CA LEU A 26 11.67 12.44 -2.12
C LEU A 26 11.93 10.93 -2.18
N ALA A 27 11.18 10.25 -3.04
CA ALA A 27 11.42 8.86 -3.38
C ALA A 27 11.58 8.70 -4.89
N LYS A 28 12.67 8.05 -5.30
CA LYS A 28 12.80 7.47 -6.63
C LYS A 28 12.28 6.04 -6.58
N ILE A 29 11.22 5.77 -7.33
CA ILE A 29 10.64 4.45 -7.47
C ILE A 29 11.31 3.77 -8.67
N PRO A 30 12.05 2.67 -8.48
CA PRO A 30 12.66 1.95 -9.59
C PRO A 30 11.63 1.53 -10.64
N GLN A 31 11.95 1.68 -11.92
CA GLN A 31 11.03 1.35 -13.02
C GLN A 31 10.56 -0.12 -12.97
N ASN A 32 11.40 -1.04 -12.50
CA ASN A 32 11.04 -2.45 -12.37
C ASN A 32 9.99 -2.72 -11.28
N LEU A 33 9.74 -1.78 -10.36
CA LEU A 33 8.63 -1.87 -9.41
C LEU A 33 7.32 -1.32 -9.96
N LEU A 34 7.33 -0.64 -11.12
CA LEU A 34 6.09 -0.24 -11.78
C LEU A 34 5.38 -1.49 -12.29
N GLY A 35 4.10 -1.64 -11.96
CA GLY A 35 3.38 -2.87 -12.28
C GLY A 35 3.64 -4.05 -11.33
N GLU A 36 4.59 -3.94 -10.41
CA GLU A 36 4.87 -4.99 -9.42
C GLU A 36 3.93 -4.84 -8.21
N ASP A 37 3.38 -5.97 -7.74
CA ASP A 37 2.54 -6.00 -6.55
C ASP A 37 3.41 -5.95 -5.28
N LEU A 38 3.10 -5.01 -4.40
CA LEU A 38 3.73 -4.80 -3.11
C LEU A 38 2.68 -4.93 -2.00
N LEU A 39 3.10 -5.39 -0.83
CA LEU A 39 2.31 -5.23 0.39
C LEU A 39 2.55 -3.84 0.97
N LEU A 40 1.48 -3.06 1.16
CA LEU A 40 1.45 -1.90 2.03
C LEU A 40 0.85 -2.31 3.37
N ALA A 41 1.66 -2.29 4.43
CA ALA A 41 1.21 -2.49 5.80
C ALA A 41 1.19 -1.14 6.53
N MET A 42 0.14 -0.90 7.32
CA MET A 42 -0.07 0.32 8.09
C MET A 42 -0.31 -0.05 9.55
N SER A 43 0.40 0.60 10.47
CA SER A 43 0.23 0.39 11.91
C SER A 43 0.26 1.70 12.69
N ILE A 44 -0.49 1.77 13.78
CA ILE A 44 -0.43 2.91 14.71
C ILE A 44 0.80 2.73 15.60
N SER A 45 1.82 3.56 15.43
CA SER A 45 3.06 3.50 16.20
C SER A 45 3.02 4.31 17.50
N ARG A 46 2.13 5.31 17.58
CA ARG A 46 1.99 6.18 18.76
C ARG A 46 0.59 6.75 18.87
N GLY A 47 0.13 7.00 20.08
CA GLY A 47 -1.22 7.47 20.40
C GLY A 47 -2.03 6.39 21.10
N ARG A 48 -3.34 6.63 21.26
CA ARG A 48 -4.23 5.75 22.07
C ARG A 48 -4.27 4.29 21.59
N MET A 49 -3.94 4.04 20.32
CA MET A 49 -3.98 2.71 19.70
C MET A 49 -2.59 2.21 19.30
N ALA A 50 -1.53 2.70 19.95
CA ALA A 50 -0.16 2.27 19.65
C ALA A 50 -0.01 0.74 19.70
N GLY A 51 0.69 0.19 18.70
CA GLY A 51 0.88 -1.25 18.51
C GLY A 51 -0.21 -1.93 17.67
N PHE A 52 -1.29 -1.22 17.32
CA PHE A 52 -2.36 -1.77 16.51
C PHE A 52 -1.97 -1.84 15.03
N MET A 53 -2.10 -3.02 14.41
CA MET A 53 -2.03 -3.18 12.96
C MET A 53 -3.30 -2.59 12.36
N TRP A 54 -3.18 -1.41 11.76
CA TRP A 54 -4.31 -0.58 11.37
C TRP A 54 -4.99 -1.08 10.09
N GLY A 55 -4.18 -1.47 9.12
CA GLY A 55 -4.67 -2.04 7.87
C GLY A 55 -3.53 -2.46 6.97
N ASP A 56 -3.87 -3.19 5.94
CA ASP A 56 -2.97 -3.60 4.89
C ASP A 56 -3.68 -3.58 3.54
N ALA A 57 -2.91 -3.43 2.48
CA ALA A 57 -3.40 -3.48 1.11
C ALA A 57 -2.34 -4.09 0.21
N LEU A 58 -2.78 -4.86 -0.78
CA LEU A 58 -1.96 -5.14 -1.94
C LEU A 58 -2.00 -3.90 -2.84
N VAL A 59 -0.84 -3.40 -3.23
CA VAL A 59 -0.72 -2.16 -3.98
C VAL A 59 0.29 -2.28 -5.12
N ARG A 60 0.12 -1.44 -6.14
CA ARG A 60 0.97 -1.36 -7.32
C ARG A 60 1.20 0.08 -7.72
N TRP A 61 2.40 0.39 -8.17
CA TRP A 61 2.71 1.69 -8.76
C TRP A 61 2.38 1.70 -10.25
N GLU A 62 1.59 2.70 -10.66
CA GLU A 62 1.25 2.91 -12.08
C GLU A 62 1.43 4.37 -12.47
N ILE A 63 2.09 4.61 -13.61
CA ILE A 63 2.19 5.94 -14.19
C ILE A 63 0.90 6.24 -14.96
N ALA A 64 0.26 7.36 -14.63
CA ALA A 64 -0.90 7.87 -15.33
C ALA A 64 -0.72 9.35 -15.66
N GLY A 65 -0.23 9.63 -16.88
CA GLY A 65 0.15 10.98 -17.28
C GLY A 65 1.30 11.51 -16.41
N LYS A 66 1.07 12.63 -15.70
CA LYS A 66 2.06 13.26 -14.80
C LYS A 66 1.92 12.81 -13.34
N GLN A 67 1.15 11.76 -13.09
CA GLN A 67 0.86 11.25 -11.74
C GLN A 67 1.41 9.84 -11.61
N LEU A 68 1.94 9.51 -10.43
CA LEU A 68 2.17 8.16 -10.01
C LEU A 68 1.01 7.75 -9.09
N ARG A 69 0.29 6.71 -9.48
CA ARG A 69 -0.88 6.18 -8.75
C ARG A 69 -0.48 4.98 -7.93
N LEU A 70 -1.05 4.90 -6.73
CA LEU A 70 -1.03 3.71 -5.89
C LEU A 70 -2.34 2.95 -6.09
N VAL A 71 -2.27 1.87 -6.87
CA VAL A 71 -3.43 1.09 -7.32
C VAL A 71 -3.58 -0.16 -6.46
N THR A 72 -4.81 -0.48 -6.05
CA THR A 72 -5.17 -1.73 -5.38
C THR A 72 -5.88 -2.65 -6.39
N PRO A 73 -5.26 -3.78 -6.78
CA PRO A 73 -5.85 -4.69 -7.75
C PRO A 73 -7.07 -5.42 -7.20
N GLU A 74 -8.08 -5.62 -8.03
CA GLU A 74 -9.30 -6.35 -7.66
C GLU A 74 -9.11 -7.86 -7.90
N LEU A 75 -8.70 -8.56 -6.83
CA LEU A 75 -8.35 -9.99 -6.86
C LEU A 75 -9.49 -10.93 -6.44
N ARG A 76 -10.64 -10.40 -6.02
CA ARG A 76 -11.78 -11.23 -5.59
C ARG A 76 -12.52 -11.87 -6.76
N TYR A 77 -12.34 -11.36 -7.98
CA TYR A 77 -13.00 -11.86 -9.17
C TYR A 77 -12.00 -12.51 -10.11
N VAL A 78 -12.26 -13.76 -10.49
CA VAL A 78 -11.37 -14.52 -11.38
C VAL A 78 -11.58 -14.05 -12.82
N ARG A 79 -10.49 -13.65 -13.47
CA ARG A 79 -10.46 -13.33 -14.90
C ARG A 79 -9.77 -14.49 -15.63
N LYS A 80 -10.49 -15.21 -16.50
CA LYS A 80 -9.91 -16.27 -17.34
C LYS A 80 -9.90 -15.81 -18.80
N PRO A 81 -8.74 -15.43 -19.35
CA PRO A 81 -8.66 -15.01 -20.75
C PRO A 81 -9.31 -16.03 -21.69
N GLY A 82 -10.05 -15.55 -22.69
CA GLY A 82 -10.72 -16.39 -23.69
C GLY A 82 -12.10 -16.94 -23.31
N GLN A 83 -12.63 -16.61 -22.13
CA GLN A 83 -14.02 -16.93 -21.76
C GLN A 83 -14.95 -15.75 -22.07
N PRO A 84 -16.17 -15.97 -22.64
CA PRO A 84 -17.10 -14.89 -22.96
C PRO A 84 -17.46 -14.00 -21.75
N VAL A 85 -17.49 -14.58 -20.54
CA VAL A 85 -17.82 -13.86 -19.31
C VAL A 85 -16.70 -12.93 -18.84
N SER A 86 -15.45 -13.12 -19.30
CA SER A 86 -14.30 -12.39 -18.79
C SER A 86 -14.34 -10.91 -19.13
N GLU A 87 -14.84 -10.53 -20.31
CA GLU A 87 -14.99 -9.11 -20.68
C GLU A 87 -15.99 -8.40 -19.75
N ALA A 88 -17.10 -9.07 -19.41
CA ALA A 88 -18.09 -8.53 -18.47
C ALA A 88 -17.50 -8.39 -17.06
N VAL A 89 -16.79 -9.41 -16.57
CA VAL A 89 -16.09 -9.36 -15.28
C VAL A 89 -15.06 -8.23 -15.28
N GLU A 90 -14.32 -8.04 -16.37
CA GLU A 90 -13.30 -7.01 -16.48
C GLU A 90 -13.87 -5.60 -16.42
N ARG A 91 -14.98 -5.38 -17.12
CA ARG A 91 -15.67 -4.09 -17.15
C ARG A 91 -16.39 -3.78 -15.83
N THR A 92 -16.91 -4.80 -15.14
CA THR A 92 -17.68 -4.62 -13.90
C THR A 92 -16.80 -4.49 -12.67
N TYR A 93 -15.73 -5.26 -12.59
CA TYR A 93 -14.84 -5.29 -11.44
C TYR A 93 -13.49 -4.74 -11.87
N ASN A 94 -13.28 -3.45 -11.68
CA ASN A 94 -12.03 -2.78 -12.01
C ASN A 94 -11.15 -2.59 -10.76
N ASP A 95 -9.85 -2.42 -11.00
CA ASP A 95 -8.93 -2.03 -9.94
C ASP A 95 -9.30 -0.66 -9.39
N SER A 96 -8.99 -0.44 -8.11
CA SER A 96 -9.21 0.85 -7.43
C SER A 96 -7.87 1.53 -7.18
N PHE A 97 -7.87 2.82 -6.86
CA PHE A 97 -6.66 3.53 -6.46
C PHE A 97 -6.81 4.13 -5.08
N MET A 98 -5.78 4.02 -4.25
CA MET A 98 -5.74 4.58 -2.90
C MET A 98 -5.32 6.04 -2.93
N ALA A 99 -4.37 6.38 -3.81
CA ALA A 99 -3.81 7.72 -3.91
C ALA A 99 -3.16 7.95 -5.28
N ALA A 100 -2.91 9.23 -5.57
CA ALA A 100 -2.09 9.66 -6.69
C ALA A 100 -1.23 10.84 -6.25
N VAL A 101 0.02 10.86 -6.70
CA VAL A 101 0.95 11.96 -6.42
C VAL A 101 1.63 12.45 -7.70
N PRO A 102 1.94 13.77 -7.81
CA PRO A 102 2.66 14.29 -8.95
C PRO A 102 4.06 13.68 -9.05
N ILE A 103 4.44 13.33 -10.28
CA ILE A 103 5.82 12.99 -10.62
C ILE A 103 6.58 14.32 -10.73
N VAL A 104 7.55 14.52 -9.83
CA VAL A 104 8.37 15.75 -9.78
C VAL A 104 9.63 15.66 -10.63
N GLY A 105 9.98 14.46 -11.07
CA GLY A 105 11.11 14.22 -11.97
C GLY A 105 11.12 12.79 -12.49
N MET A 106 11.92 12.56 -13.53
CA MET A 106 12.13 11.23 -14.12
C MET A 106 13.64 11.06 -14.33
N THR A 107 14.20 9.91 -13.98
CA THR A 107 15.60 9.62 -14.32
C THR A 107 15.75 9.27 -15.80
N GLN A 108 16.98 9.25 -16.30
CA GLN A 108 17.27 8.77 -17.65
C GLN A 108 16.87 7.30 -17.87
N GLN A 109 16.85 6.49 -16.80
CA GLN A 109 16.38 5.10 -16.83
C GLN A 109 14.85 4.99 -16.80
N GLY A 110 14.12 6.09 -16.62
CA GLY A 110 12.66 6.07 -16.51
C GLY A 110 12.12 5.78 -15.10
N ASP A 111 12.94 5.98 -14.05
CA ASP A 111 12.47 5.89 -12.67
C ASP A 111 11.72 7.17 -12.29
N PRO A 112 10.43 7.12 -11.91
CA PRO A 112 9.71 8.31 -11.43
C PRO A 112 10.21 8.72 -10.05
N ILE A 113 10.33 10.04 -9.87
CA ILE A 113 10.64 10.68 -8.60
C ILE A 113 9.37 11.39 -8.11
N ILE A 114 8.98 11.11 -6.88
CA ILE A 114 7.81 11.70 -6.22
C ILE A 114 8.23 12.35 -4.90
N ASP A 115 7.44 13.34 -4.47
CA ASP A 115 7.43 13.76 -3.08
C ASP A 115 6.54 12.81 -2.27
N LEU A 116 7.04 12.29 -1.16
CA LEU A 116 6.27 11.39 -0.30
C LEU A 116 5.32 12.12 0.63
N GLU A 117 5.49 13.42 0.85
CA GLU A 117 4.64 14.20 1.74
C GLU A 117 3.15 14.14 1.38
N PRO A 118 2.74 14.43 0.12
CA PRO A 118 1.33 14.42 -0.25
C PRO A 118 0.70 13.02 -0.22
N LEU A 119 1.53 11.97 -0.17
CA LEU A 119 1.08 10.59 -0.04
C LEU A 119 0.93 10.19 1.43
N LEU A 120 2.00 10.26 2.21
CA LEU A 120 2.08 9.63 3.53
C LEU A 120 1.68 10.58 4.68
N LYS A 121 1.70 11.89 4.45
CA LYS A 121 1.08 12.89 5.34
C LYS A 121 -0.37 13.23 4.91
N SER A 122 -0.98 12.37 4.09
CA SER A 122 -2.42 12.42 3.77
C SER A 122 -3.21 11.44 4.64
N ASP A 123 -4.52 11.38 4.47
CA ASP A 123 -5.36 10.39 5.15
C ASP A 123 -5.36 9.02 4.44
N LEU A 124 -4.22 8.60 3.88
CA LEU A 124 -4.05 7.31 3.20
C LEU A 124 -4.46 6.12 4.08
N ALA A 125 -4.18 6.21 5.38
CA ALA A 125 -4.56 5.21 6.37
C ALA A 125 -6.03 5.33 6.85
N GLY A 126 -6.76 6.38 6.48
CA GLY A 126 -8.14 6.62 6.96
C GLY A 126 -8.25 6.84 8.48
N VAL A 127 -7.20 7.36 9.11
CA VAL A 127 -7.12 7.55 10.57
C VAL A 127 -8.08 8.63 11.07
N THR A 128 -8.46 9.57 10.20
CA THR A 128 -9.38 10.67 10.59
C THR A 128 -10.74 10.15 11.05
N SER A 129 -11.17 9.00 10.55
CA SER A 129 -12.43 8.33 10.94
C SER A 129 -12.51 8.04 12.44
N VAL A 130 -11.37 7.76 13.09
CA VAL A 130 -11.28 7.47 14.52
C VAL A 130 -10.73 8.65 15.31
N ALA A 131 -9.85 9.46 14.72
CA ALA A 131 -9.27 10.63 15.35
C ALA A 131 -10.21 11.86 15.37
N SER A 132 -11.36 11.81 14.68
CA SER A 132 -12.40 12.86 14.67
C SER A 132 -11.86 14.25 14.32
N GLY A 133 -11.15 14.36 13.20
CA GLY A 133 -10.50 15.59 12.76
C GLY A 133 -10.07 15.56 11.30
N ARG A 134 -9.26 16.53 10.90
CA ARG A 134 -8.63 16.60 9.57
C ARG A 134 -7.12 16.49 9.72
N ILE A 135 -6.47 15.83 8.77
CA ILE A 135 -5.02 15.81 8.70
C ILE A 135 -4.51 17.23 8.43
N GLN A 136 -3.45 17.61 9.15
CA GLN A 136 -2.69 18.85 8.96
C GLN A 136 -1.28 18.45 8.50
N PRO A 137 -1.04 18.27 7.18
CA PRO A 137 0.24 17.80 6.66
C PRO A 137 1.42 18.67 7.08
N GLU A 138 1.22 19.99 7.15
CA GLU A 138 2.21 21.00 7.51
C GLU A 138 2.65 20.94 8.99
N LEU A 139 1.84 20.32 9.86
CA LEU A 139 2.16 20.09 11.26
C LEU A 139 2.63 18.64 11.53
N SER A 140 2.61 17.80 10.50
CA SER A 140 3.00 16.40 10.58
C SER A 140 4.48 16.25 10.25
N THR A 141 5.19 15.35 10.93
CA THR A 141 6.65 15.22 10.80
C THR A 141 7.10 13.79 10.49
N TRP A 142 8.23 13.63 9.80
CA TRP A 142 8.87 12.32 9.64
C TRP A 142 9.63 11.94 10.91
N ARG A 143 9.31 10.80 11.52
CA ARG A 143 10.08 10.30 12.67
C ARG A 143 11.18 9.35 12.25
N THR A 144 10.79 8.24 11.62
CA THR A 144 11.70 7.16 11.25
C THR A 144 11.60 6.94 9.76
N VAL A 145 12.74 6.93 9.08
CA VAL A 145 12.81 6.63 7.65
C VAL A 145 13.90 5.59 7.48
N LYS A 146 13.50 4.36 7.18
CA LYS A 146 14.40 3.23 6.97
C LYS A 146 14.08 2.58 5.65
N THR A 147 15.12 2.28 4.88
CA THR A 147 15.00 1.56 3.62
C THR A 147 15.92 0.35 3.68
N PHE A 148 15.46 -0.74 3.08
CA PHE A 148 16.11 -2.04 3.02
C PHE A 148 15.90 -2.61 1.61
N PRO A 149 16.64 -3.64 1.18
CA PRO A 149 16.54 -4.15 -0.19
C PRO A 149 15.11 -4.54 -0.64
N ASP A 150 14.31 -5.10 0.27
CA ASP A 150 12.97 -5.65 -0.04
C ASP A 150 11.81 -4.91 0.64
N ASN A 151 12.11 -3.91 1.48
CA ASN A 151 11.08 -3.11 2.15
C ASN A 151 11.56 -1.71 2.51
N VAL A 152 10.61 -0.79 2.61
CA VAL A 152 10.81 0.54 3.18
C VAL A 152 9.82 0.74 4.32
N LEU A 153 10.27 1.38 5.39
CA LEU A 153 9.48 1.66 6.58
C LEU A 153 9.60 3.15 6.91
N ILE A 154 8.46 3.83 6.90
CA ILE A 154 8.37 5.27 7.12
C ILE A 154 7.34 5.51 8.24
N ASP A 155 7.80 6.06 9.35
CA ASP A 155 6.97 6.47 10.48
C ASP A 155 6.71 7.97 10.40
N VAL A 156 5.42 8.32 10.35
CA VAL A 156 4.91 9.68 10.30
C VAL A 156 4.27 10.00 11.62
N ASP A 157 4.65 11.12 12.21
CA ASP A 157 3.94 11.70 13.31
C ASP A 157 2.83 12.61 12.76
N MET A 158 1.64 12.04 12.59
CA MET A 158 0.53 12.70 11.90
C MET A 158 -0.20 13.65 12.84
N ALA A 159 -0.22 14.93 12.50
CA ALA A 159 -1.05 15.93 13.18
C ALA A 159 -2.49 15.87 12.65
N VAL A 160 -3.42 15.64 13.56
CA VAL A 160 -4.86 15.63 13.29
C VAL A 160 -5.49 16.80 14.05
N GLY A 161 -5.96 17.80 13.31
CA GLY A 161 -6.65 18.97 13.83
C GLY A 161 -8.12 18.68 14.10
N GLY A 162 -8.63 19.11 15.26
CA GLY A 162 -10.03 19.03 15.66
C GLY A 162 -10.58 20.38 16.13
N LYS A 163 -11.86 20.39 16.54
CA LYS A 163 -12.56 21.64 16.96
C LYS A 163 -11.98 22.29 18.23
N ARG A 164 -11.29 21.53 19.09
CA ARG A 164 -10.75 22.00 20.40
C ARG A 164 -9.23 21.87 20.49
N GLY A 165 -8.53 21.90 19.35
CA GLY A 165 -7.08 21.68 19.26
C GLY A 165 -6.73 20.46 18.40
N GLY A 166 -5.45 20.14 18.31
CA GLY A 166 -4.93 19.01 17.55
C GLY A 166 -4.34 17.91 18.44
N GLN A 167 -4.32 16.70 17.91
CA GLN A 167 -3.59 15.58 18.49
C GLN A 167 -2.62 15.02 17.47
N GLN A 168 -1.59 14.33 17.96
CA GLN A 168 -0.67 13.61 17.10
C GLN A 168 -0.92 12.10 17.16
N VAL A 169 -0.91 11.44 16.01
CA VAL A 169 -1.03 9.99 15.87
C VAL A 169 0.16 9.49 15.06
N GLY A 170 0.94 8.57 15.62
CA GLY A 170 2.04 7.96 14.88
C GLY A 170 1.52 6.88 13.94
N ILE A 171 1.86 6.94 12.67
CA ILE A 171 1.51 5.95 11.66
C ILE A 171 2.78 5.47 10.97
N THR A 172 3.02 4.18 11.04
CA THR A 172 4.08 3.53 10.27
C THR A 172 3.51 2.94 8.99
N TYR A 173 4.07 3.34 7.85
CA TYR A 173 3.83 2.77 6.54
C TYR A 173 4.99 1.85 6.16
N GLY A 174 4.68 0.61 5.80
CA GLY A 174 5.65 -0.38 5.33
C GLY A 174 5.30 -0.86 3.93
N PHE A 175 6.11 -0.51 2.92
CA PHE A 175 6.01 -1.14 1.61
C PHE A 175 6.99 -2.31 1.54
N ARG A 176 6.55 -3.47 1.04
CA ARG A 176 7.35 -4.69 1.01
C ARG A 176 7.10 -5.49 -0.27
N ARG A 177 8.16 -6.03 -0.87
CA ARG A 177 8.02 -7.01 -1.96
C ARG A 177 7.29 -8.25 -1.47
N LEU A 178 6.42 -8.78 -2.32
CA LEU A 178 5.82 -10.07 -2.03
C LEU A 178 6.84 -11.21 -2.17
N PRO A 179 6.66 -12.30 -1.41
CA PRO A 179 7.36 -13.54 -1.70
C PRO A 179 7.11 -13.99 -3.14
N LYS A 180 8.08 -14.67 -3.75
CA LYS A 180 7.96 -15.19 -5.12
C LYS A 180 6.69 -16.01 -5.29
N LEU A 181 5.96 -15.79 -6.38
CA LEU A 181 4.80 -16.58 -6.79
C LEU A 181 5.17 -18.08 -6.79
N GLY A 182 4.27 -18.91 -6.26
CA GLY A 182 4.50 -20.36 -6.13
C GLY A 182 5.31 -20.78 -4.90
N ALA A 183 5.90 -19.85 -4.13
CA ALA A 183 6.56 -20.19 -2.86
C ALA A 183 5.58 -20.70 -1.79
N TYR A 184 4.26 -20.53 -1.99
CA TYR A 184 3.20 -21.03 -1.13
C TYR A 184 2.14 -21.73 -1.97
N SER A 185 1.75 -22.94 -1.56
CA SER A 185 0.66 -23.69 -2.20
C SER A 185 -0.64 -23.50 -1.41
N PRO A 186 -1.64 -22.76 -1.92
CA PRO A 186 -2.90 -22.56 -1.22
C PRO A 186 -3.70 -23.87 -1.14
N ARG A 187 -4.49 -24.04 -0.06
CA ARG A 187 -5.36 -25.20 0.14
C ARG A 187 -6.82 -24.76 0.07
N ARG A 188 -7.64 -25.48 -0.71
CA ARG A 188 -9.09 -25.27 -0.73
C ARG A 188 -9.70 -25.60 0.63
N ALA A 189 -10.66 -24.78 1.04
CA ALA A 189 -11.37 -24.97 2.29
C ALA A 189 -12.41 -26.08 2.16
N ASP A 190 -12.53 -26.89 3.22
CA ASP A 190 -13.69 -27.76 3.40
C ASP A 190 -14.82 -26.93 4.01
N PRO A 191 -15.98 -26.82 3.37
CA PRO A 191 -17.08 -25.98 3.85
C PRO A 191 -17.69 -26.49 5.16
N ARG A 192 -17.38 -27.71 5.60
CA ARG A 192 -17.92 -28.31 6.85
C ARG A 192 -17.13 -27.88 8.09
N VAL A 193 -15.99 -27.23 7.93
CA VAL A 193 -15.11 -26.83 9.04
C VAL A 193 -14.87 -25.33 8.98
N GLY A 194 -14.96 -24.67 10.14
CA GLY A 194 -14.67 -23.24 10.26
C GLY A 194 -13.19 -22.96 10.05
N TYR A 195 -12.89 -22.08 9.10
CA TYR A 195 -11.55 -21.55 8.85
C TYR A 195 -11.64 -20.04 8.62
N PHE A 196 -10.50 -19.34 8.76
CA PHE A 196 -10.33 -18.05 8.12
C PHE A 196 -10.06 -18.26 6.63
N LEU A 197 -10.76 -17.53 5.77
CA LEU A 197 -10.86 -17.84 4.35
C LEU A 197 -10.58 -16.63 3.46
N THR A 198 -9.95 -16.87 2.33
CA THR A 198 -10.01 -15.98 1.16
C THR A 198 -10.96 -16.61 0.15
N ALA A 199 -12.02 -15.90 -0.21
CA ALA A 199 -12.96 -16.32 -1.25
C ALA A 199 -12.71 -15.54 -2.54
N LYS A 200 -12.68 -16.27 -3.66
CA LYS A 200 -12.67 -15.70 -5.02
C LYS A 200 -13.94 -16.13 -5.74
N MET A 201 -14.61 -15.21 -6.41
CA MET A 201 -15.76 -15.50 -7.25
C MET A 201 -15.31 -15.74 -8.69
N ASP A 202 -15.68 -16.89 -9.23
CA ASP A 202 -15.36 -17.34 -10.58
C ASP A 202 -16.66 -17.57 -11.36
N TRP A 203 -17.00 -16.59 -12.19
CA TRP A 203 -18.17 -16.63 -13.07
C TRP A 203 -18.01 -17.58 -14.27
N SER A 204 -16.80 -18.11 -14.50
CA SER A 204 -16.54 -19.07 -15.58
C SER A 204 -16.85 -20.52 -15.20
N LYS A 205 -17.29 -20.78 -13.97
CA LYS A 205 -17.69 -22.12 -13.53
C LYS A 205 -18.91 -22.62 -14.33
N LYS A 206 -18.99 -23.94 -14.48
CA LYS A 206 -20.10 -24.59 -15.21
C LYS A 206 -21.43 -24.36 -14.49
N TYR A 207 -22.52 -24.30 -15.24
CA TYR A 207 -23.87 -24.05 -14.71
C TYR A 207 -24.36 -25.07 -13.68
N ASN A 208 -23.78 -26.28 -13.67
CA ASN A 208 -24.12 -27.36 -12.75
C ASN A 208 -23.29 -27.34 -11.46
N GLU A 209 -22.33 -26.43 -11.33
CA GLU A 209 -21.61 -26.20 -10.08
C GLU A 209 -22.56 -25.58 -9.06
N ARG A 210 -22.48 -26.04 -7.81
CA ARG A 210 -23.38 -25.57 -6.75
C ARG A 210 -23.11 -24.11 -6.35
N GLU A 211 -21.89 -23.63 -6.59
CA GLU A 211 -21.49 -22.26 -6.25
C GLU A 211 -20.36 -21.72 -7.14
N ASN A 212 -20.33 -20.40 -7.27
CA ASN A 212 -19.30 -19.68 -8.04
C ASN A 212 -18.09 -19.30 -7.19
N PHE A 213 -18.05 -19.67 -5.91
CA PHE A 213 -16.94 -19.32 -5.01
C PHE A 213 -15.87 -20.41 -4.97
N ASP A 214 -14.61 -20.00 -5.05
CA ASP A 214 -13.46 -20.78 -4.63
C ASP A 214 -12.94 -20.22 -3.30
N ARG A 215 -13.00 -21.04 -2.25
CA ARG A 215 -12.54 -20.65 -0.90
C ARG A 215 -11.23 -21.32 -0.56
N TYR A 216 -10.27 -20.54 -0.10
CA TYR A 216 -8.94 -20.99 0.30
C TYR A 216 -8.70 -20.69 1.79
N ILE A 217 -8.10 -21.64 2.49
CA ILE A 217 -7.78 -21.51 3.91
C ILE A 217 -6.62 -20.54 4.09
N HIS A 218 -6.76 -19.60 5.04
CA HIS A 218 -5.64 -18.81 5.55
C HIS A 218 -4.71 -19.74 6.34
N ARG A 219 -3.48 -19.89 5.86
CA ARG A 219 -2.44 -20.63 6.59
C ARG A 219 -1.17 -19.80 6.59
N TRP A 220 -0.54 -19.73 7.74
CA TRP A 220 0.76 -19.11 7.88
C TRP A 220 1.82 -20.08 7.36
N LYS A 221 2.73 -19.58 6.52
CA LYS A 221 3.93 -20.31 6.11
C LYS A 221 4.95 -20.20 7.24
N LEU A 222 4.75 -20.98 8.31
CA LEU A 222 5.71 -21.09 9.41
C LEU A 222 6.89 -21.93 8.93
N GLU A 223 7.98 -21.27 8.58
CA GLU A 223 9.27 -21.89 8.34
C GLU A 223 10.05 -21.82 9.66
N LYS A 224 10.62 -22.96 10.09
CA LYS A 224 11.44 -23.05 11.30
C LYS A 224 12.90 -22.86 10.95
#